data_AF-A0A517VP84-F1
#
_entry.id   AF-A0A517VP84-F1
#
_cell.length_a   1.000
_cell.length_b   1.000
_cell.length_c   1.000
_cell.angle_alpha   90.00
_cell.angle_beta   90.00
_cell.angle_gamma   90.00
#
_symmetry.space_group_name_H-M   'P 1'
#
loop_
_entity.id
_entity.type
_entity.pdbx_description
1 polymer ?
#
loop_
_entity_poly.entity_id
_entity_poly.type
_entity_poly.pdbx_seq_one_letter_code
_entity_poly.pdbx_strand_id
1 'polypeptide(L)'
;MCKNIDTGRNPTEEEFCEAERILKLRPGKQKDHPSAVPADHKKLSHINTYGRLPEFYLDQPFTCRKCGKREIWKAKDQKWYYEEAKGHIDARAVECHACRKARKSGSCD
;
A
#
# COMPACT_ATOMS: atom_id res chain seq x y z
N MET A 1 -7.23 18.97 16.96
CA MET A 1 -6.53 19.05 15.67
C MET A 1 -6.67 17.72 14.94
N CYS A 2 -7.53 17.65 13.92
CA CYS A 2 -7.62 16.46 13.08
C CYS A 2 -6.34 16.39 12.25
N LYS A 3 -5.41 15.50 12.62
CA LYS A 3 -4.23 15.24 11.80
C LYS A 3 -4.76 14.86 10.42
N ASN A 4 -4.41 15.63 9.39
CA ASN A 4 -4.65 15.21 8.00
C ASN A 4 -3.90 13.90 7.83
N ILE A 5 -4.62 12.78 7.99
CA ILE A 5 -4.05 11.46 7.77
C ILE A 5 -3.81 11.43 6.27
N ASP A 6 -2.54 11.51 5.87
CA ASP A 6 -2.14 11.21 4.51
C ASP A 6 -2.57 9.77 4.22
N THR A 7 -3.69 9.65 3.53
CA THR A 7 -4.34 8.37 3.21
C THR A 7 -3.94 7.87 1.83
N GLY A 8 -3.06 8.58 1.10
CA GLY A 8 -2.70 8.24 -0.28
C GLY A 8 -3.88 8.25 -1.27
N ARG A 9 -5.04 8.79 -0.88
CA ARG A 9 -6.29 8.78 -1.66
C ARG A 9 -6.34 9.87 -2.72
N ASN A 10 -5.74 11.02 -2.46
CA ASN A 10 -5.64 12.14 -3.41
C ASN A 10 -4.21 12.68 -3.40
N PRO A 11 -3.22 11.86 -3.82
CA PRO A 11 -1.84 12.29 -3.82
C PRO A 11 -1.59 13.31 -4.95
N THR A 12 -0.66 14.23 -4.71
CA THR A 12 -0.17 15.17 -5.74
C THR A 12 0.70 14.43 -6.75
N GLU A 13 0.97 15.06 -7.90
CA GLU A 13 1.88 14.48 -8.90
C GLU A 13 3.30 14.29 -8.33
N GLU A 14 3.72 15.19 -7.44
CA GLU A 14 5.01 15.11 -6.75
C GLU A 14 5.10 13.87 -5.85
N GLU A 15 4.03 13.56 -5.12
CA GLU A 15 3.96 12.36 -4.29
C GLU A 15 4.00 11.07 -5.13
N PHE A 16 3.40 11.08 -6.33
CA PHE A 16 3.53 9.96 -7.27
C PHE A 16 4.95 9.79 -7.76
N CYS A 17 5.55 10.86 -8.28
CA CYS A 17 6.93 10.86 -8.76
C CYS A 17 7.89 10.39 -7.68
N GLU A 18 7.68 10.84 -6.43
CA GLU A 18 8.51 10.42 -5.31
C GLU A 18 8.30 8.95 -4.95
N ALA A 19 7.05 8.47 -4.88
CA ALA A 19 6.77 7.05 -4.64
C ALA A 19 7.39 6.15 -5.74
N GLU A 20 7.31 6.54 -7.00
CA GLU A 20 7.98 5.85 -8.10
C GLU A 20 9.51 5.90 -7.99
N ARG A 21 10.06 7.05 -7.61
CA ARG A 21 11.50 7.23 -7.40
C ARG A 21 11.99 6.29 -6.32
N ILE A 22 11.33 6.23 -5.17
CA ILE A 22 11.69 5.38 -4.03
C ILE A 22 11.70 3.90 -4.44
N LEU A 23 10.71 3.45 -5.20
CA LEU A 23 10.64 2.07 -5.68
C LEU A 23 11.80 1.70 -6.63
N LYS A 24 12.37 2.69 -7.34
CA LYS A 24 13.55 2.51 -8.20
C LYS A 24 14.89 2.60 -7.45
N LEU A 25 14.89 3.00 -6.17
CA LEU A 25 16.10 3.05 -5.35
C LEU A 25 16.61 1.64 -5.01
N ARG A 26 17.90 1.55 -4.67
CA ARG A 26 18.50 0.31 -4.15
C ARG A 26 17.88 -0.05 -2.78
N PRO A 27 17.77 -1.34 -2.42
CA PRO A 27 17.13 -1.79 -1.17
C PRO A 27 17.64 -1.13 0.11
N GLY A 28 18.96 -0.86 0.21
CA GLY A 28 19.51 -0.14 1.37
C GLY A 28 18.95 1.27 1.51
N LYS A 29 18.83 2.01 0.40
CA LYS A 29 18.27 3.37 0.39
C LYS A 29 16.75 3.39 0.58
N GLN A 30 16.09 2.33 0.14
CA GLN A 30 14.67 2.14 0.40
C GLN A 30 14.38 1.98 1.88
N LYS A 31 15.18 1.16 2.58
CA LYS A 31 15.04 0.94 4.02
C LYS A 31 15.21 2.21 4.86
N ASP A 32 16.13 3.07 4.45
CA ASP A 32 16.43 4.33 5.15
C ASP A 32 15.40 5.45 4.86
N HIS A 33 14.44 5.20 3.96
CA HIS A 33 13.48 6.22 3.55
C HIS A 33 12.41 6.46 4.64
N PRO A 34 11.98 7.71 4.91
CA PRO A 34 10.97 8.01 5.94
C PRO A 34 9.60 7.35 5.70
N SER A 35 9.24 7.08 4.44
CA SER A 35 8.01 6.33 4.10
C SER A 35 8.14 4.81 4.27
N ALA A 36 9.33 4.29 4.54
CA ALA A 36 9.53 2.87 4.76
C ALA A 36 9.00 2.47 6.13
N VAL A 37 8.17 1.43 6.17
CA VAL A 37 7.57 0.92 7.40
C VAL A 37 8.07 -0.50 7.65
N PRO A 38 8.74 -0.79 8.78
CA PRO A 38 9.25 -2.13 9.06
C PRO A 38 8.12 -3.16 9.20
N ALA A 39 8.33 -4.34 8.62
CA ALA A 39 7.41 -5.46 8.73
C ALA A 39 7.61 -6.21 10.06
N ASP A 40 6.51 -6.67 10.65
CA ASP A 40 6.53 -7.54 11.83
C ASP A 40 6.38 -9.00 11.39
N HIS A 41 7.51 -9.70 11.31
CA HIS A 41 7.54 -11.10 10.88
C HIS A 41 6.78 -12.04 11.81
N LYS A 42 6.60 -11.70 13.09
CA LYS A 42 5.79 -12.52 14.00
C LYS A 42 4.33 -12.51 13.58
N LYS A 43 3.82 -11.36 13.12
CA LYS A 43 2.45 -11.23 12.60
C LYS A 43 2.28 -11.89 11.23
N LEU A 44 3.36 -12.01 10.46
CA LEU A 44 3.40 -12.68 9.16
C LEU A 44 3.60 -14.20 9.26
N SER A 45 3.71 -14.78 10.45
CA SER A 45 3.88 -16.23 10.66
C SER A 45 2.79 -17.11 10.04
N HIS A 46 1.61 -16.53 9.80
CA HIS A 46 0.51 -17.19 9.08
C HIS A 46 0.76 -17.39 7.58
N ILE A 47 1.73 -16.68 6.99
CA ILE A 47 2.04 -16.74 5.56
C ILE A 47 3.08 -17.85 5.36
N ASN A 48 2.61 -19.00 4.91
CA ASN A 48 3.47 -20.11 4.52
C ASN A 48 3.90 -19.94 3.05
N THR A 49 4.89 -19.07 2.81
CA THR A 49 5.48 -18.85 1.48
C THR A 49 6.86 -19.48 1.40
N TYR A 50 7.20 -20.04 0.24
CA TYR A 50 8.56 -20.50 -0.07
C TYR A 50 9.55 -19.34 -0.29
N GLY A 51 9.05 -18.10 -0.40
CA GLY A 51 9.84 -16.89 -0.59
C GLY A 51 10.26 -16.18 0.69
N ARG A 52 11.02 -15.09 0.55
CA ARG A 52 11.35 -14.21 1.67
C ARG A 52 10.17 -13.28 1.96
N LEU A 53 9.80 -13.18 3.24
CA LEU A 53 8.88 -12.14 3.71
C LEU A 53 9.52 -10.76 3.56
N PRO A 54 8.75 -9.70 3.28
CA PRO A 54 9.28 -8.35 3.17
C PRO A 54 9.87 -7.91 4.51
N GLU A 55 10.99 -7.19 4.49
CA GLU A 55 11.57 -6.56 5.69
C GLU A 55 10.90 -5.23 6.02
N PHE A 56 10.43 -4.52 4.99
CA PHE A 56 9.74 -3.25 5.11
C PHE A 56 8.74 -3.07 3.95
N TYR A 57 7.76 -2.21 4.15
CA TYR A 57 6.79 -1.78 3.16
C TYR A 57 7.13 -0.38 2.67
N LEU A 58 6.83 -0.10 1.41
CA LEU A 58 7.04 1.20 0.78
C LEU A 58 5.76 1.69 0.14
N ASP A 59 5.61 3.00 0.00
CA ASP A 59 4.51 3.61 -0.74
C ASP A 59 4.51 3.10 -2.20
N GLN A 60 3.41 2.48 -2.60
CA GLN A 60 3.25 1.89 -3.94
C GLN A 60 2.19 2.66 -4.73
N PRO A 61 2.58 3.43 -5.76
CA PRO A 61 1.62 4.07 -6.64
C PRO A 61 0.91 3.01 -7.48
N PHE A 62 -0.40 3.14 -7.64
CA PHE A 62 -1.19 2.24 -8.46
C PHE A 62 -2.30 2.99 -9.19
N THR A 63 -2.75 2.42 -10.31
CA THR A 63 -3.87 2.94 -11.08
C THR A 63 -5.09 2.05 -10.85
N CYS A 64 -6.22 2.65 -10.47
CA CYS A 64 -7.46 1.93 -10.28
C CYS A 64 -7.95 1.35 -11.59
N ARG A 65 -8.11 0.03 -11.66
CA ARG A 65 -8.59 -0.67 -12.86
C ARG A 65 -10.03 -0.33 -13.26
N LYS A 66 -10.82 0.28 -12.37
CA LYS A 66 -12.24 0.59 -12.59
C LYS A 66 -12.47 2.00 -13.11
N CYS A 67 -11.89 3.01 -12.45
CA CYS A 67 -12.10 4.42 -12.78
C CYS A 67 -10.86 5.12 -13.36
N GLY A 68 -9.72 4.43 -13.46
CA GLY A 68 -8.46 5.03 -13.94
C GLY A 68 -7.80 6.00 -12.97
N LYS A 69 -8.41 6.27 -11.80
CA LYS A 69 -7.81 7.16 -10.79
C LYS A 69 -6.51 6.55 -10.26
N ARG A 70 -5.47 7.37 -10.19
CA ARG A 70 -4.20 7.02 -9.53
C ARG A 70 -4.33 7.27 -8.03
N GLU A 71 -3.87 6.32 -7.21
CA GLU A 71 -3.75 6.44 -5.76
C GLU A 71 -2.42 5.82 -5.31
N ILE A 72 -1.97 6.14 -4.09
CA ILE A 72 -0.78 5.52 -3.50
C ILE A 72 -1.24 4.56 -2.41
N TRP A 73 -0.86 3.30 -2.53
CA TRP A 73 -1.00 2.33 -1.46
C TRP A 73 0.10 2.57 -0.44
N LYS A 74 -0.25 3.28 0.63
CA LYS A 74 0.72 3.68 1.65
C LYS A 74 1.31 2.48 2.37
N ALA A 75 2.58 2.57 2.76
CA ALA A 75 3.28 1.53 3.51
C ALA A 75 2.55 1.12 4.81
N LYS A 76 1.88 2.08 5.47
CA LYS A 76 1.06 1.82 6.66
C LYS A 76 -0.19 0.98 6.37
N ASP A 77 -0.86 1.25 5.25
CA ASP A 77 -2.04 0.49 4.84
C ASP A 77 -1.65 -0.92 4.38
N GLN A 78 -0.49 -1.07 3.73
CA GLN A 78 0.11 -2.37 3.42
C GLN A 78 0.38 -3.17 4.69
N LYS A 79 1.07 -2.57 5.67
CA LYS A 79 1.34 -3.20 6.96
C LYS A 79 0.07 -3.73 7.60
N TRP A 80 -0.96 -2.90 7.72
CA TRP A 80 -2.25 -3.33 8.28
C TRP A 80 -2.89 -4.47 7.47
N TYR A 81 -2.85 -4.39 6.13
CA TYR A 81 -3.46 -5.41 5.28
C TYR A 81 -2.81 -6.79 5.44
N TYR A 82 -1.48 -6.86 5.42
CA TYR A 82 -0.77 -8.14 5.56
C TYR A 82 -0.73 -8.64 7.01
N GLU A 83 -0.50 -7.74 7.97
CA GLU A 83 -0.26 -8.16 9.35
C GLU A 83 -1.55 -8.33 10.16
N GLU A 84 -2.54 -7.46 9.97
CA GLU A 84 -3.78 -7.47 10.76
C GLU A 84 -4.93 -8.11 9.99
N ALA A 85 -5.15 -7.69 8.74
CA ALA A 85 -6.21 -8.26 7.90
C ALA A 85 -5.84 -9.64 7.31
N LYS A 86 -4.60 -10.11 7.53
CA LYS A 86 -4.09 -11.41 7.10
C LYS A 86 -4.24 -11.66 5.59
N GLY A 87 -4.08 -10.59 4.81
CA GLY A 87 -4.13 -10.65 3.36
C GLY A 87 -2.96 -11.42 2.77
N HIS A 88 -3.15 -11.96 1.56
CA HIS A 88 -2.10 -12.69 0.84
C HIS A 88 -0.91 -11.77 0.51
N ILE A 89 0.33 -12.23 0.72
CA ILE A 89 1.54 -11.38 0.61
C ILE A 89 1.79 -10.83 -0.80
N ASP A 90 1.36 -11.56 -1.83
CA ASP A 90 1.47 -11.12 -3.23
C ASP A 90 0.32 -10.21 -3.68
N ALA A 91 -0.65 -9.92 -2.81
CA ALA A 91 -1.77 -9.05 -3.16
C ALA A 91 -1.28 -7.61 -3.38
N ARG A 92 -1.83 -6.95 -4.41
CA ARG A 92 -1.55 -5.53 -4.69
C ARG A 92 -2.82 -4.72 -4.70
N ALA A 93 -2.72 -3.42 -4.38
CA ALA A 93 -3.82 -2.50 -4.57
C ALA A 93 -4.10 -2.30 -6.06
N VAL A 94 -5.29 -2.72 -6.51
CA VAL A 94 -5.74 -2.59 -7.92
C VAL A 94 -6.98 -1.71 -8.08
N GLU A 95 -7.58 -1.30 -6.96
CA GLU A 95 -8.80 -0.50 -6.94
C GLU A 95 -8.72 0.59 -5.87
N CYS A 96 -9.13 1.79 -6.24
CA CYS A 96 -9.15 2.94 -5.35
C CYS A 96 -10.12 2.74 -4.18
N HIS A 97 -9.94 3.50 -3.11
CA HIS A 97 -10.81 3.44 -1.95
C HIS A 97 -12.30 3.67 -2.33
N ALA A 98 -12.57 4.63 -3.22
CA ALA A 98 -13.93 4.94 -3.66
C ALA A 98 -14.59 3.76 -4.38
N CYS A 99 -13.92 3.13 -5.34
CA CYS A 99 -14.44 1.96 -6.06
C CYS A 99 -14.60 0.75 -5.13
N ARG A 100 -13.66 0.53 -4.21
CA ARG A 100 -13.80 -0.55 -3.20
C ARG A 100 -15.00 -0.32 -2.29
N LYS A 101 -15.27 0.93 -1.89
CA LYS A 101 -16.44 1.28 -1.07
C LYS A 101 -17.74 1.09 -1.87
N ALA A 102 -17.80 1.60 -3.09
CA ALA A 102 -18.96 1.45 -3.97
C ALA A 102 -19.33 -0.02 -4.22
N ARG A 103 -18.33 -0.88 -4.46
CA ARG A 103 -18.56 -2.33 -4.59
C ARG A 103 -19.11 -2.96 -3.32
N LYS A 104 -18.61 -2.56 -2.14
CA LYS A 104 -19.07 -3.10 -0.85
C LYS A 104 -20.47 -2.61 -0.49
N SER A 105 -20.84 -1.39 -0.88
CA SER A 105 -22.17 -0.84 -0.62
C SER A 105 -23.26 -1.37 -1.53
N GLY A 106 -22.93 -2.14 -2.57
CA GLY A 106 -23.89 -2.91 -3.36
C GLY A 106 -25.14 -2.14 -3.75
N SER A 107 -25.02 -0.96 -4.40
CA SER A 107 -26.17 -0.49 -5.17
C SER A 107 -26.25 -1.35 -6.42
N CYS A 108 -27.12 -2.35 -6.35
CA CYS A 108 -27.96 -2.69 -7.47
C CYS A 108 -28.48 -1.38 -8.09
N ASP A 109 -28.14 -1.14 -9.35
CA ASP A 109 -29.10 -0.59 -10.29
C ASP A 109 -29.67 -1.78 -11.07
#